data_AF-A0A3B0PK77-F1
#
_entry.id   AF-A0A3B0PK77-F1
#
_cell.length_a   1.000
_cell.length_b   1.000
_cell.length_c   1.000
_cell.angle_alpha   90.00
_cell.angle_beta   90.00
_cell.angle_gamma   90.00
#
_symmetry.space_group_name_H-M   'P 1'
#
loop_
_entity.id
_entity.type
_entity.pdbx_description
1 polymer ?
#
loop_
_entity_poly.entity_id
_entity_poly.type
_entity_poly.pdbx_seq_one_letter_code
_entity_poly.pdbx_strand_id
1 'polypeptide(L)'
;MNRFFVFEKQDNYFILNKETLKHLNVIRISNNPFICVFQGKFYECVLEFDKAKIIKEINQNHEFDHEVTVALSLIKYERFEW
;
A
#
# COMPACT_ATOMS: atom_id res chain seq x y z
N MET A 1 -0.23 2.92 11.53
CA MET A 1 -1.31 2.63 10.56
C MET A 1 -0.79 1.64 9.54
N ASN A 2 -1.58 0.62 9.19
CA ASN A 2 -1.22 -0.35 8.16
C ASN A 2 -1.24 0.31 6.78
N ARG A 3 -0.25 -0.03 5.93
CA ARG A 3 -0.08 0.54 4.59
C ARG A 3 -0.27 -0.56 3.55
N PHE A 4 -1.01 -0.24 2.50
CA PHE A 4 -1.32 -1.16 1.42
C PHE A 4 -1.07 -0.49 0.07
N PHE A 5 -0.39 -1.19 -0.82
CA PHE A 5 -0.22 -0.75 -2.20
C PHE A 5 -1.47 -1.13 -3.00
N VAL A 6 -2.03 -0.15 -3.71
CA VAL A 6 -3.19 -0.33 -4.58
C VAL A 6 -2.84 0.16 -5.98
N PHE A 7 -3.36 -0.52 -6.99
CA PHE A 7 -3.02 -0.27 -8.39
C PHE A 7 -4.22 0.18 -9.22
N GLU A 8 -5.42 0.09 -8.66
CA GLU A 8 -6.66 0.45 -9.34
C GLU A 8 -7.48 1.41 -8.47
N LYS A 9 -7.84 2.55 -9.06
CA LYS A 9 -8.72 3.57 -8.48
C LYS A 9 -9.96 3.71 -9.36
N GLN A 10 -11.13 3.61 -8.74
CA GLN A 10 -12.44 3.87 -9.35
C GLN A 10 -13.15 4.94 -8.52
N ASP A 11 -13.23 6.17 -9.04
CA ASP A 11 -13.84 7.32 -8.37
C ASP A 11 -13.24 7.57 -6.97
N ASN A 12 -14.04 7.41 -5.91
CA ASN A 12 -13.67 7.56 -4.50
C ASN A 12 -13.30 6.23 -3.83
N TYR A 13 -13.03 5.19 -4.62
CA TYR A 13 -12.70 3.86 -4.13
C TYR A 13 -11.40 3.35 -4.73
N PHE A 14 -10.65 2.60 -3.92
CA PHE A 14 -9.59 1.72 -4.41
C PHE A 14 -10.09 0.28 -4.46
N ILE A 15 -9.74 -0.40 -5.56
CA ILE A 15 -10.03 -1.82 -5.72
C ILE A 15 -8.92 -2.60 -5.02
N LEU A 16 -9.34 -3.43 -4.06
CA LEU A 16 -8.42 -4.25 -3.28
C LEU A 16 -8.29 -5.62 -3.94
N ASN A 17 -7.05 -6.07 -4.12
CA ASN A 17 -6.82 -7.43 -4.58
C ASN A 17 -7.15 -8.44 -3.46
N LYS A 18 -7.31 -9.72 -3.84
CA LYS A 18 -7.66 -10.78 -2.88
C LYS A 18 -6.64 -10.94 -1.76
N GLU A 19 -5.36 -10.67 -2.02
CA GLU A 19 -4.29 -10.73 -1.02
C GLU A 19 -4.41 -9.63 0.02
N THR A 20 -4.71 -8.40 -0.42
CA THR A 20 -4.95 -7.26 0.46
C THR A 20 -6.17 -7.51 1.34
N LEU A 21 -7.27 -8.02 0.78
CA LEU A 21 -8.46 -8.39 1.55
C LEU A 21 -8.15 -9.47 2.60
N LYS A 22 -7.38 -10.51 2.25
CA LYS A 22 -6.91 -11.50 3.21
C LYS A 22 -6.08 -10.88 4.33
N HIS A 23 -5.15 -9.99 3.99
CA HIS A 23 -4.31 -9.33 4.98
C HIS A 23 -5.13 -8.41 5.90
N LEU A 24 -6.10 -7.66 5.36
CA LEU A 24 -7.05 -6.83 6.14
C LEU A 24 -7.89 -7.68 7.11
N ASN A 25 -8.29 -8.89 6.71
CA ASN A 25 -9.00 -9.84 7.56
C ASN A 25 -8.12 -10.37 8.70
N VAL A 26 -6.86 -10.71 8.41
CA VAL A 26 -5.90 -11.19 9.43
C VAL A 26 -5.67 -10.13 10.50
N ILE A 27 -5.51 -8.86 10.10
CA ILE A 27 -5.28 -7.75 11.04
C ILE A 27 -6.58 -7.20 11.68
N ARG A 28 -7.74 -7.78 11.34
CA ARG A 28 -9.06 -7.41 11.88
C ARG A 28 -9.37 -5.90 11.76
N ILE A 29 -9.06 -5.32 10.60
CA ILE A 29 -9.09 -3.86 10.41
C ILE A 29 -10.47 -3.23 10.71
N SER A 30 -11.57 -3.98 10.60
CA SER A 30 -12.94 -3.57 10.97
C SER A 30 -13.31 -2.15 10.51
N ASN A 31 -13.24 -1.15 11.40
CA ASN A 31 -13.51 0.27 11.13
C ASN A 31 -12.28 1.18 11.26
N ASN A 32 -11.10 0.61 11.51
CA ASN A 32 -9.90 1.41 11.67
C ASN A 32 -9.42 1.93 10.30
N PRO A 33 -9.07 3.22 10.21
CA PRO A 33 -8.50 3.75 8.98
C PRO A 33 -7.14 3.10 8.70
N PHE A 34 -6.86 2.90 7.42
CA PHE A 34 -5.58 2.43 6.90
C PHE A 34 -5.12 3.32 5.75
N ILE A 35 -3.88 3.14 5.33
CA ILE A 35 -3.28 3.94 4.27
C ILE A 35 -3.24 3.12 2.98
N CYS A 36 -3.82 3.66 1.92
CA CYS A 36 -3.62 3.19 0.56
C CYS A 36 -2.55 4.05 -0.12
N VAL A 37 -1.55 3.41 -0.71
CA VAL A 37 -0.53 4.04 -1.53
C VAL A 37 -0.88 3.80 -2.99
N PHE A 38 -1.11 4.88 -3.74
CA PHE A 38 -1.44 4.84 -5.16
C PHE A 38 -0.54 5.82 -5.92
N GLN A 39 0.28 5.32 -6.84
CA GLN A 39 1.20 6.15 -7.66
C GLN A 39 2.06 7.14 -6.84
N GLY A 40 2.62 6.67 -5.72
CA GLY A 40 3.46 7.50 -4.83
C GLY A 40 2.69 8.46 -3.92
N LYS A 41 1.35 8.50 -4.01
CA LYS A 41 0.49 9.30 -3.14
C LYS A 41 -0.12 8.46 -2.03
N PHE A 42 -0.34 9.09 -0.88
CA PHE A 42 -0.87 8.45 0.32
C PHE A 42 -2.32 8.88 0.55
N TYR A 43 -3.20 7.92 0.81
CA TYR A 43 -4.63 8.15 1.03
C TYR A 43 -5.08 7.46 2.32
N GLU A 44 -5.75 8.19 3.19
CA GLU A 44 -6.46 7.58 4.32
C GLU A 44 -7.76 6.97 3.81
N CYS A 45 -7.93 5.67 4.05
CA CYS A 45 -9.06 4.91 3.57
C CYS A 45 -9.69 4.08 4.70
N VAL A 46 -10.97 3.76 4.53
CA VAL A 46 -11.69 2.78 5.36
C VAL A 46 -12.23 1.66 4.50
N LEU A 47 -12.34 0.47 5.07
CA LEU A 47 -12.87 -0.69 4.38
C LEU A 47 -14.38 -0.53 4.29
N GLU A 48 -14.91 -0.49 3.07
CA GLU A 48 -16.34 -0.45 2.79
C GLU A 48 -16.67 -1.64 1.87
N PHE A 49 -17.26 -2.68 2.45
CA PHE A 49 -17.41 -4.01 1.82
C PHE A 49 -16.04 -4.59 1.42
N ASP A 50 -15.77 -4.72 0.12
CA ASP A 50 -14.52 -5.25 -0.44
C ASP A 50 -13.66 -4.16 -1.11
N LYS A 51 -13.99 -2.89 -0.90
CA LYS A 51 -13.28 -1.74 -1.47
C LYS A 51 -12.76 -0.82 -0.39
N ALA A 52 -11.70 -0.07 -0.69
CA ALA A 52 -11.23 0.97 0.22
C ALA A 52 -11.87 2.30 -0.18
N LYS A 53 -12.71 2.87 0.69
CA LYS A 53 -13.27 4.20 0.50
C LYS A 53 -12.24 5.25 0.88
N ILE A 54 -11.99 6.20 -0.01
CA ILE A 54 -11.06 7.32 0.24
C ILE A 54 -11.72 8.33 1.17
N ILE A 55 -11.07 8.62 2.30
CA ILE A 55 -11.49 9.68 3.23
C ILE A 55 -10.78 10.99 2.87
N LYS A 56 -9.45 10.94 2.74
CA LYS A 56 -8.64 12.11 2.39
C LYS A 56 -7.27 11.72 1.83
N GLU A 57 -6.70 12.60 1.02
CA GLU A 57 -5.28 12.53 0.63
C GLU A 57 -4.42 13.01 1.81
N ILE A 58 -3.34 12.29 2.07
CA ILE A 58 -2.35 12.62 3.10
C ILE A 58 -1.11 13.15 2.36
N ASN A 59 -0.70 14.38 2.66
CA ASN A 59 0.54 14.92 2.12
C ASN A 59 1.73 14.39 2.95
N GLN A 60 2.31 13.29 2.50
CA GLN A 60 3.51 12.68 3.05
C GLN A 60 4.49 12.41 1.91
N ASN A 61 5.75 12.77 2.13
CA ASN A 61 6.86 12.36 1.29
C ASN A 61 7.85 11.59 2.16
N HIS A 62 8.06 10.31 1.83
CA HIS A 62 9.06 9.46 2.48
C HIS A 62 10.15 9.02 1.49
N GLU A 63 10.13 9.55 0.27
CA GLU A 63 11.18 9.29 -0.72
C GLU A 63 12.47 9.98 -0.28
N PHE A 64 13.59 9.37 -0.64
CA PHE A 64 14.90 9.97 -0.39
C PHE A 64 15.16 11.10 -1.38
N ASP A 65 15.77 12.20 -0.93
CA ASP A 65 16.02 13.37 -1.77
C ASP A 65 17.09 13.14 -2.86
N HIS A 66 17.74 11.97 -2.84
CA HIS A 66 18.79 11.61 -3.79
C HIS A 66 18.43 10.33 -4.54
N GLU A 67 18.75 10.33 -5.83
CA GLU A 67 18.67 9.13 -6.64
C GLU A 67 19.80 8.16 -6.25
N VAL A 68 19.43 6.95 -5.83
CA VAL A 68 20.38 5.90 -5.46
C VAL A 68 20.13 4.70 -6.36
N THR A 69 21.15 4.30 -7.13
CA THR A 69 21.12 3.06 -7.92
C THR A 69 21.94 1.98 -7.22
N VAL A 70 21.31 0.86 -6.87
CA VAL A 70 21.99 -0.30 -6.28
C VAL A 70 22.37 -1.28 -7.38
N ALA A 71 23.68 -1.47 -7.61
CA ALA A 71 24.20 -2.51 -8.47
C ALA A 71 24.64 -3.72 -7.63
N LEU A 72 23.89 -4.82 -7.69
CA LEU A 72 24.16 -6.03 -6.92
C LEU A 72 24.62 -7.17 -7.84
N SER A 73 25.68 -7.88 -7.46
CA SER A 73 26.02 -9.16 -8.08
C SER A 73 25.20 -10.29 -7.43
N LEU A 74 24.49 -11.07 -8.26
CA LEU A 74 23.74 -12.23 -7.81
C LEU A 74 24.70 -13.39 -7.52
N ILE A 75 25.19 -13.47 -6.29
CA ILE A 75 26.13 -14.53 -5.87
C ILE A 75 25.37 -15.83 -5.53
N LYS A 76 24.20 -15.71 -4.90
CA LYS A 76 23.32 -16.82 -4.50
C LYS A 76 21.86 -16.35 -4.47
N TYR A 77 20.96 -17.11 -5.10
CA TYR A 77 19.54 -16.74 -5.22
C TYR A 77 18.86 -16.62 -3.86
N GLU A 78 19.23 -17.47 -2.90
CA GLU A 78 18.63 -17.51 -1.56
C GLU A 78 18.90 -16.24 -0.75
N ARG A 79 19.88 -15.41 -1.18
CA ARG A 79 20.23 -14.15 -0.50
C ARG A 79 19.65 -12.92 -1.18
N PHE A 80 18.89 -13.08 -2.26
CA PHE A 80 18.34 -11.94 -2.99
C PHE A 80 17.18 -11.26 -2.25
N GLU A 81 16.37 -12.04 -1.53
CA GLU A 81 15.21 -11.53 -0.78
C GLU A 81 15.56 -11.03 0.64
N TRP A 82 16.83 -11.17 1.05
CA TRP A 82 17.29 -10.96 2.43
C TRP A 82 17.88 -9.57 2.65
#